data_AF-A0A218P642-F1
#
_entry.id   AF-A0A218P642-F1
#
_cell.length_a   1.000
_cell.length_b   1.000
_cell.length_c   1.000
_cell.angle_alpha   90.00
_cell.angle_beta   90.00
_cell.angle_gamma   90.00
#
_symmetry.space_group_name_H-M   'P 1'
#
loop_
_entity.id
_entity.type
_entity.pdbx_description
1 polymer ?
#
loop_
_entity_poly.entity_id
_entity_poly.type
_entity_poly.pdbx_seq_one_letter_code
_entity_poly.pdbx_strand_id
1 'polypeptide(L)'
;MEDVKELKDVLERIEGKLIAAGKMYGAMNFGAWLSVMLFYYVMLGLFEVNWRFNLIYWPVAFAVAMTFTGRVWKRFKRLGRVTGEVEASRTGAILVALSWTAGIVLGWVIVPRINLGVTSDASLAVGFLTFIALSIFGMWLVFARYGEAEREIVPAFLLPALGIPLARGMESGAMVWAGFLVALGFSVTILWYLYSAFRAIER
;
A
#
# COMPACT_ATOMS: atom_id res chain seq x y z
N MET A 1 21.79 -38.55 -13.43
CA MET A 1 22.36 -37.26 -12.92
C MET A 1 21.89 -36.07 -13.75
N GLU A 2 21.65 -36.21 -15.06
CA GLU A 2 20.98 -35.20 -15.88
C GLU A 2 19.55 -34.91 -15.45
N ASP A 3 18.74 -35.95 -15.17
CA ASP A 3 17.34 -35.78 -14.75
C ASP A 3 17.18 -34.93 -13.47
N VAL A 4 18.16 -35.01 -12.56
CA VAL A 4 18.17 -34.23 -11.31
C VAL A 4 18.50 -32.75 -11.58
N LYS A 5 19.35 -32.47 -12.56
CA LYS A 5 19.66 -31.09 -12.98
C LYS A 5 18.47 -30.48 -13.71
N GLU A 6 17.84 -31.23 -14.61
CA GLU A 6 16.66 -30.77 -15.34
C GLU A 6 15.48 -30.49 -14.40
N LEU A 7 15.24 -31.36 -13.41
CA LEU A 7 14.24 -31.11 -12.37
C LEU A 7 14.54 -29.85 -11.57
N LYS A 8 15.81 -29.63 -11.22
CA LYS A 8 16.23 -28.44 -10.48
C LYS A 8 16.00 -27.16 -11.28
N ASP A 9 16.37 -27.15 -12.55
CA ASP A 9 16.19 -25.99 -13.44
C ASP A 9 14.70 -25.67 -13.66
N VAL A 10 13.85 -26.70 -13.79
CA VAL A 10 12.40 -26.52 -13.87
C VAL A 10 11.82 -25.96 -12.58
N LEU A 11 12.29 -26.42 -11.42
CA LEU A 11 11.85 -25.93 -10.12
C LEU A 11 12.26 -24.47 -9.89
N GLU A 12 13.51 -24.10 -10.15
CA GLU A 12 13.98 -22.71 -10.03
C GLU A 12 13.15 -21.77 -10.92
N ARG A 13 12.84 -22.19 -12.14
CA ARG A 13 12.00 -21.42 -13.06
C ARG A 13 10.54 -21.27 -12.59
N ILE A 14 10.01 -22.28 -11.89
CA ILE A 14 8.66 -22.20 -11.29
C ILE A 14 8.68 -21.27 -10.07
N GLU A 15 9.68 -21.38 -9.22
CA GLU A 15 9.89 -20.50 -8.06
C GLU A 15 9.97 -19.03 -8.50
N GLY A 16 10.80 -18.72 -9.51
CA GLY A 16 10.93 -17.38 -10.07
C GLY A 16 9.59 -16.80 -10.56
N LYS A 17 8.77 -17.61 -11.23
CA LYS A 17 7.42 -17.21 -11.67
C LYS A 17 6.45 -16.94 -10.51
N LEU A 18 6.57 -17.68 -9.40
CA LEU A 18 5.73 -17.49 -8.22
C LEU A 18 6.11 -16.22 -7.47
N ILE A 19 7.41 -15.99 -7.29
CA ILE A 19 7.92 -14.74 -6.73
C ILE A 19 7.43 -13.56 -7.58
N ALA A 20 7.56 -13.66 -8.90
CA ALA A 20 7.07 -12.64 -9.82
C ALA A 20 5.56 -12.40 -9.67
N ALA A 21 4.75 -13.45 -9.57
CA ALA A 21 3.32 -13.33 -9.35
C ALA A 21 2.98 -12.64 -8.01
N GLY A 22 3.76 -12.92 -6.95
CA GLY A 22 3.64 -12.24 -5.65
C GLY A 22 3.97 -10.75 -5.75
N LYS A 23 5.05 -10.40 -6.44
CA LYS A 23 5.43 -9.00 -6.68
C LYS A 23 4.40 -8.26 -7.54
N MET A 24 3.85 -8.90 -8.57
CA MET A 24 2.75 -8.35 -9.37
C MET A 24 1.47 -8.14 -8.53
N TYR A 25 1.17 -9.04 -7.57
CA TYR A 25 0.08 -8.84 -6.62
C TYR A 25 0.30 -7.60 -5.74
N GLY A 26 1.52 -7.43 -5.21
CA GLY A 26 1.91 -6.22 -4.46
C GLY A 26 1.66 -4.95 -5.27
N ALA A 27 2.17 -4.90 -6.51
CA ALA A 27 1.94 -3.80 -7.44
C ALA A 27 0.44 -3.53 -7.68
N MET A 28 -0.36 -4.57 -7.93
CA MET A 28 -1.80 -4.43 -8.16
C MET A 28 -2.54 -3.89 -6.93
N ASN A 29 -2.13 -4.27 -5.71
CA ASN A 29 -2.74 -3.75 -4.48
C ASN A 29 -2.50 -2.24 -4.35
N PHE A 30 -1.26 -1.78 -4.53
CA PHE A 30 -0.96 -0.36 -4.51
C PHE A 30 -1.63 0.40 -5.67
N GLY A 31 -1.70 -0.20 -6.86
CA GLY A 31 -2.38 0.39 -8.03
C GLY A 31 -3.88 0.58 -7.81
N ALA A 32 -4.55 -0.37 -7.14
CA ALA A 32 -5.97 -0.24 -6.80
C ALA A 32 -6.22 0.93 -5.83
N TRP A 33 -5.43 1.02 -4.76
CA TRP A 33 -5.55 2.13 -3.80
C TRP A 33 -5.16 3.47 -4.40
N LEU A 34 -4.12 3.53 -5.22
CA LEU A 34 -3.73 4.72 -5.95
C LEU A 34 -4.87 5.21 -6.85
N SER A 35 -5.52 4.29 -7.57
CA SER A 35 -6.65 4.61 -8.45
C SER A 35 -7.84 5.17 -7.67
N VAL A 36 -8.16 4.57 -6.51
CA VAL A 36 -9.17 5.11 -5.57
C VAL A 36 -8.79 6.53 -5.15
N MET A 37 -7.57 6.73 -4.65
CA MET A 37 -7.13 8.04 -4.18
C MET A 37 -7.17 9.12 -5.26
N LEU A 38 -6.65 8.82 -6.46
CA LEU A 38 -6.66 9.78 -7.57
C LEU A 38 -8.08 10.06 -8.06
N PHE A 39 -8.94 9.05 -8.13
CA PHE A 39 -10.34 9.26 -8.50
C PHE A 39 -11.06 10.16 -7.50
N TYR A 40 -10.79 10.00 -6.20
CA TYR A 40 -11.30 10.92 -5.17
C TYR A 40 -10.87 12.36 -5.43
N TYR A 41 -9.59 12.61 -5.73
CA TYR A 41 -9.11 13.95 -6.04
C TYR A 41 -9.70 14.53 -7.32
N VAL A 42 -9.89 13.71 -8.36
CA VAL A 42 -10.59 14.13 -9.58
C VAL A 42 -12.02 14.58 -9.25
N MET A 43 -12.74 13.83 -8.40
CA MET A 43 -14.10 14.21 -7.99
C MET A 43 -14.12 15.50 -7.17
N LEU A 44 -13.15 15.70 -6.25
CA LEU A 44 -13.02 16.96 -5.52
C LEU A 44 -12.72 18.16 -6.43
N GLY A 45 -11.99 17.95 -7.53
CA GLY A 45 -11.68 19.00 -8.49
C GLY A 45 -12.83 19.36 -9.43
N LEU A 46 -13.77 18.44 -9.66
CA LEU A 46 -14.90 18.62 -10.58
C LEU A 46 -16.19 19.09 -9.88
N PHE A 47 -16.34 18.81 -8.60
CA PHE A 47 -17.57 19.05 -7.86
C PHE A 47 -17.30 19.78 -6.54
N GLU A 48 -18.24 20.60 -6.09
CA GLU A 48 -18.26 21.10 -4.71
C GLU A 48 -18.84 20.03 -3.79
N VAL A 49 -17.95 19.23 -3.19
CA VAL A 49 -18.35 17.98 -2.56
C VAL A 49 -18.64 18.16 -1.08
N ASN A 50 -19.86 17.84 -0.66
CA ASN A 50 -20.30 17.91 0.73
C ASN A 50 -19.79 16.70 1.55
N TRP A 51 -19.74 16.79 2.88
CA TRP A 51 -19.29 15.72 3.79
C TRP A 51 -20.01 14.39 3.59
N ARG A 52 -21.27 14.41 3.13
CA ARG A 52 -22.04 13.20 2.78
C ARG A 52 -21.37 12.38 1.67
N PHE A 53 -20.71 13.02 0.72
CA PHE A 53 -19.95 12.31 -0.29
C PHE A 53 -18.82 11.52 0.33
N ASN A 54 -18.07 12.08 1.29
CA ASN A 54 -16.98 11.36 1.96
C ASN A 54 -17.50 10.11 2.70
N LEU A 55 -18.68 10.22 3.33
CA LEU A 55 -19.32 9.09 3.99
C LEU A 55 -19.78 7.98 3.05
N ILE A 56 -20.07 8.29 1.79
CA ILE A 56 -20.50 7.29 0.80
C ILE A 56 -19.29 6.76 0.04
N TYR A 57 -18.43 7.66 -0.43
CA TYR A 57 -17.29 7.39 -1.28
C TYR A 57 -16.32 6.41 -0.60
N TRP A 58 -15.86 6.70 0.62
CA TRP A 58 -14.83 5.89 1.25
C TRP A 58 -15.27 4.46 1.57
N PRO A 59 -16.47 4.21 2.12
CA PRO A 59 -16.97 2.84 2.30
C PRO A 59 -17.15 2.09 0.98
N VAL A 60 -17.69 2.74 -0.06
CA VAL A 60 -17.86 2.13 -1.39
C VAL A 60 -16.50 1.81 -2.01
N ALA A 61 -15.58 2.77 -2.00
CA ALA A 61 -14.24 2.60 -2.54
C ALA A 61 -13.45 1.51 -1.79
N PHE A 62 -13.57 1.46 -0.46
CA PHE A 62 -12.99 0.40 0.36
C PHE A 62 -13.55 -0.97 -0.01
N ALA A 63 -14.88 -1.11 -0.15
CA ALA A 63 -15.52 -2.35 -0.56
C ALA A 63 -15.06 -2.81 -1.97
N VAL A 64 -14.96 -1.87 -2.91
CA VAL A 64 -14.47 -2.13 -4.28
C VAL A 64 -13.00 -2.56 -4.27
N ALA A 65 -12.13 -1.80 -3.60
CA ALA A 65 -10.71 -2.10 -3.50
C ALA A 65 -10.47 -3.47 -2.84
N MET A 66 -11.11 -3.74 -1.70
CA MET A 66 -11.00 -5.03 -1.00
C MET A 66 -11.55 -6.21 -1.82
N THR A 67 -12.63 -6.00 -2.58
CA THR A 67 -13.16 -7.03 -3.47
C THR A 67 -12.18 -7.33 -4.59
N PHE A 68 -11.61 -6.29 -5.20
CA PHE A 68 -10.62 -6.43 -6.25
C PHE A 68 -9.37 -7.15 -5.74
N THR A 69 -8.74 -6.63 -4.69
CA THR A 69 -7.51 -7.21 -4.10
C THR A 69 -7.76 -8.61 -3.57
N GLY A 70 -8.91 -8.87 -2.95
CA GLY A 70 -9.33 -10.20 -2.53
C GLY A 70 -9.49 -11.20 -3.67
N ARG A 71 -9.99 -10.76 -4.84
CA ARG A 71 -10.06 -11.61 -6.05
C ARG A 71 -8.67 -11.92 -6.60
N VAL A 72 -7.77 -10.93 -6.66
CA VAL A 72 -6.39 -11.14 -7.11
C VAL A 72 -5.65 -12.07 -6.13
N TRP A 73 -5.84 -11.88 -4.82
CA TRP A 73 -5.26 -12.73 -3.78
C TRP A 73 -5.71 -14.18 -3.88
N LYS A 74 -6.99 -14.44 -4.19
CA LYS A 74 -7.49 -15.79 -4.44
C LYS A 74 -6.81 -16.44 -5.64
N ARG A 75 -6.54 -15.67 -6.71
CA ARG A 75 -5.80 -16.17 -7.88
C ARG A 75 -4.34 -16.48 -7.53
N PHE A 76 -3.67 -15.59 -6.80
CA PHE A 76 -2.31 -15.82 -6.31
C PHE A 76 -2.22 -17.06 -5.40
N LYS A 77 -3.11 -17.20 -4.41
CA LYS A 77 -3.15 -18.40 -3.56
C LYS A 77 -3.40 -19.69 -4.32
N ARG A 78 -4.13 -19.66 -5.44
CA ARG A 78 -4.28 -20.84 -6.30
C ARG A 78 -2.97 -21.23 -6.95
N LEU A 79 -2.14 -20.27 -7.36
CA LEU A 79 -0.80 -20.53 -7.89
C LEU A 79 0.13 -21.10 -6.82
N GLY A 80 0.17 -20.49 -5.63
CA GLY A 80 1.04 -20.95 -4.54
C GLY A 80 0.61 -22.25 -3.85
N ARG A 81 -0.67 -22.65 -3.93
CA ARG A 81 -1.12 -23.98 -3.45
C ARG A 81 -0.58 -25.13 -4.28
N VAL A 82 -0.23 -24.89 -5.54
CA VAL A 82 0.39 -25.90 -6.41
C VAL A 82 1.83 -26.18 -5.95
N THR A 83 2.45 -25.25 -5.21
CA THR A 83 3.85 -25.34 -4.75
C THR A 83 4.03 -25.45 -3.24
N GLY A 84 2.93 -25.39 -2.45
CA GLY A 84 2.94 -25.67 -1.02
C GLY A 84 3.24 -24.47 -0.10
N GLU A 85 3.45 -23.26 -0.63
CA GLU A 85 4.13 -22.18 0.13
C GLU A 85 3.25 -21.06 0.70
N VAL A 86 1.93 -21.09 0.59
CA VAL A 86 1.10 -19.94 1.00
C VAL A 86 0.12 -20.26 2.12
N GLU A 87 0.63 -20.43 3.34
CA GLU A 87 -0.17 -20.31 4.56
C GLU A 87 -0.20 -18.85 5.04
N ALA A 88 -1.37 -18.22 4.93
CA ALA A 88 -1.58 -16.89 5.47
C ALA A 88 -1.67 -16.97 7.00
N SER A 89 -0.71 -16.39 7.72
CA SER A 89 -0.75 -16.29 9.18
C SER A 89 -1.93 -15.43 9.64
N ARG A 90 -2.87 -16.03 10.39
CA ARG A 90 -4.00 -15.32 11.00
C ARG A 90 -3.53 -14.18 11.91
N THR A 91 -2.44 -14.41 12.63
CA THR A 91 -1.80 -13.40 13.50
C THR A 91 -1.25 -12.24 12.68
N GLY A 92 -0.59 -12.53 11.55
CA GLY A 92 -0.11 -11.50 10.63
C GLY A 92 -1.24 -10.62 10.12
N ALA A 93 -2.36 -11.21 9.69
CA ALA A 93 -3.53 -10.45 9.22
C ALA A 93 -4.11 -9.52 10.31
N ILE A 94 -4.19 -10.00 11.57
CA ILE A 94 -4.65 -9.20 12.70
C ILE A 94 -3.70 -8.03 12.97
N LEU A 95 -2.39 -8.27 12.96
CA LEU A 95 -1.40 -7.22 13.20
C LEU A 95 -1.42 -6.14 12.11
N VAL A 96 -1.61 -6.52 10.84
CA VAL A 96 -1.85 -5.54 9.77
C VAL A 96 -3.12 -4.74 10.05
N ALA A 97 -4.23 -5.37 10.39
CA ALA A 97 -5.47 -4.64 10.72
C ALA A 97 -5.27 -3.66 11.90
N LEU A 98 -4.50 -4.05 12.92
CA LEU A 98 -4.14 -3.19 14.04
C LEU A 98 -3.25 -2.02 13.62
N SER A 99 -2.28 -2.21 12.71
CA SER A 99 -1.45 -1.11 12.23
C SER A 99 -2.25 -0.06 11.49
N TRP A 100 -3.20 -0.48 10.64
CA TRP A 100 -4.12 0.42 9.96
C TRP A 100 -5.06 1.13 10.93
N THR A 101 -5.59 0.42 11.94
CA THR A 101 -6.44 1.02 12.97
C THR A 101 -5.67 2.09 13.76
N ALA A 102 -4.43 1.79 14.17
CA ALA A 102 -3.56 2.74 14.86
C ALA A 102 -3.26 3.96 13.98
N GLY A 103 -2.94 3.74 12.69
CA GLY A 103 -2.74 4.80 11.73
C GLY A 103 -3.96 5.70 11.56
N ILE A 104 -5.17 5.13 11.48
CA ILE A 104 -6.42 5.91 11.36
C ILE A 104 -6.62 6.78 12.60
N VAL A 105 -6.48 6.21 13.79
CA VAL A 105 -6.65 6.95 15.05
C VAL A 105 -5.61 8.06 15.16
N LEU A 106 -4.34 7.76 14.88
CA LEU A 106 -3.27 8.76 14.98
C LEU A 106 -3.43 9.87 13.94
N GLY A 107 -3.61 9.51 12.67
CA GLY A 107 -3.64 10.46 11.56
C GLY A 107 -4.93 11.27 11.46
N TRP A 108 -6.10 10.69 11.76
CA TRP A 108 -7.38 11.40 11.59
C TRP A 108 -7.99 11.93 12.89
N VAL A 109 -7.61 11.39 14.05
CA VAL A 109 -8.18 11.81 15.33
C VAL A 109 -7.17 12.60 16.16
N ILE A 110 -5.98 12.06 16.38
CA ILE A 110 -5.00 12.65 17.31
C ILE A 110 -4.28 13.84 16.68
N VAL A 111 -3.63 13.64 15.52
CA VAL A 111 -2.82 14.68 14.87
C VAL A 111 -3.61 15.97 14.56
N PRO A 112 -4.82 15.91 13.97
CA PRO A 112 -5.59 17.13 13.70
C PRO A 112 -6.00 17.87 14.97
N ARG A 113 -6.21 17.17 16.10
CA ARG A 113 -6.57 17.81 17.38
C ARG A 113 -5.41 18.54 18.03
N ILE A 114 -4.17 18.12 17.75
CA ILE A 114 -2.97 18.77 18.28
C ILE A 114 -2.61 20.01 17.45
N ASN A 115 -3.23 20.20 16.26
CA ASN A 115 -3.00 21.34 15.36
C ASN A 115 -1.50 21.54 15.06
N LEU A 116 -0.83 20.49 14.60
CA LEU A 116 0.61 20.53 14.35
C LEU A 116 1.00 21.48 13.21
N GLY A 117 0.14 21.71 12.23
CA GLY A 117 0.39 22.57 11.08
C GLY A 117 0.11 24.04 11.33
N VAL A 118 0.73 24.92 10.53
CA VAL A 118 0.51 26.38 10.58
C VAL A 118 -0.91 26.80 10.18
N THR A 119 -1.62 25.93 9.46
CA THR A 119 -3.04 26.09 9.09
C THR A 119 -3.84 24.82 9.38
N SER A 120 -5.17 24.89 9.31
CA SER A 120 -6.06 23.72 9.42
C SER A 120 -5.80 22.72 8.29
N ASP A 121 -5.62 23.21 7.06
CA ASP A 121 -5.26 22.39 5.88
C ASP A 121 -3.91 21.68 6.09
N ALA A 122 -2.89 22.40 6.58
CA ALA A 122 -1.60 21.81 6.93
C ALA A 122 -1.72 20.74 8.02
N SER A 123 -2.53 20.98 9.05
CA SER A 123 -2.75 20.00 10.12
C SER A 123 -3.45 18.73 9.60
N LEU A 124 -4.41 18.87 8.68
CA LEU A 124 -5.04 17.73 8.00
C LEU A 124 -4.06 16.97 7.10
N ALA A 125 -3.21 17.69 6.36
CA ALA A 125 -2.16 17.08 5.53
C ALA A 125 -1.16 16.27 6.36
N VAL A 126 -0.68 16.84 7.47
CA VAL A 126 0.19 16.15 8.43
C VAL A 126 -0.50 14.89 8.97
N GLY A 127 -1.79 14.99 9.31
CA GLY A 127 -2.60 13.85 9.75
C GLY A 127 -2.69 12.75 8.69
N PHE A 128 -3.02 13.12 7.45
CA PHE A 128 -3.10 12.20 6.32
C PHE A 128 -1.77 11.48 6.05
N LEU A 129 -0.66 12.21 6.00
CA LEU A 129 0.68 11.64 5.80
C LEU A 129 1.08 10.71 6.96
N THR A 130 0.74 11.08 8.20
CA THR A 130 0.97 10.24 9.40
C THR A 130 0.18 8.95 9.32
N PHE A 131 -1.09 9.01 8.92
CA PHE A 131 -1.93 7.84 8.71
C PHE A 131 -1.29 6.87 7.71
N ILE A 132 -0.90 7.35 6.53
CA ILE A 132 -0.31 6.51 5.48
C ILE A 132 1.04 5.94 5.92
N ALA A 133 1.93 6.80 6.44
CA ALA A 133 3.26 6.40 6.88
C ALA A 133 3.19 5.28 7.92
N LEU A 134 2.42 5.47 9.00
CA LEU A 134 2.34 4.49 10.09
C LEU A 134 1.64 3.20 9.68
N SER A 135 0.55 3.30 8.90
CA SER A 135 -0.22 2.12 8.48
C SER A 135 0.62 1.19 7.62
N ILE A 136 1.33 1.76 6.64
CA ILE A 136 2.15 1.00 5.69
C ILE A 136 3.45 0.55 6.33
N PHE A 137 4.08 1.37 7.18
CA PHE A 137 5.26 0.95 7.95
C PHE A 137 4.94 -0.24 8.87
N GLY A 138 3.82 -0.18 9.60
CA GLY A 138 3.39 -1.29 10.45
C GLY A 138 3.09 -2.56 9.64
N MET A 139 2.46 -2.43 8.46
CA MET A 139 2.25 -3.55 7.54
C MET A 139 3.59 -4.15 7.08
N TRP A 140 4.57 -3.31 6.73
CA TRP A 140 5.91 -3.73 6.34
C TRP A 140 6.63 -4.48 7.46
N LEU A 141 6.54 -4.02 8.72
CA LEU A 141 7.10 -4.72 9.88
C LEU A 141 6.49 -6.12 10.06
N VAL A 142 5.19 -6.26 9.84
CA VAL A 142 4.52 -7.57 9.90
C VAL A 142 5.04 -8.48 8.80
N PHE A 143 5.17 -7.99 7.56
CA PHE A 143 5.73 -8.79 6.47
C PHE A 143 7.18 -9.19 6.74
N ALA A 144 8.01 -8.27 7.24
CA ALA A 144 9.39 -8.58 7.63
C ALA A 144 9.50 -9.61 8.77
N ARG A 145 8.49 -9.71 9.65
CA ARG A 145 8.49 -10.66 10.79
C ARG A 145 7.98 -12.05 10.45
N TYR A 146 6.95 -12.14 9.61
CA TYR A 146 6.20 -13.37 9.31
C TYR A 146 6.39 -13.89 7.88
N GLY A 147 7.10 -13.16 7.05
CA GLY A 147 7.46 -13.54 5.68
C GLY A 147 8.79 -12.91 5.32
N GLU A 148 8.93 -12.46 4.07
CA GLU A 148 10.11 -11.72 3.62
C GLU A 148 9.92 -10.21 3.78
N ALA A 149 11.01 -9.52 4.08
CA ALA A 149 11.02 -8.06 4.09
C ALA A 149 10.85 -7.51 2.66
N GLU A 150 9.62 -7.18 2.29
CA GLU A 150 9.29 -6.59 0.99
C GLU A 150 9.81 -5.15 0.89
N ARG A 151 11.03 -5.01 0.40
CA ARG A 151 11.73 -3.71 0.27
C ARG A 151 10.98 -2.75 -0.66
N GLU A 152 10.21 -3.28 -1.60
CA GLU A 152 9.44 -2.50 -2.57
C GLU A 152 8.35 -1.63 -1.92
N ILE A 153 7.90 -1.98 -0.71
CA ILE A 153 6.92 -1.20 0.08
C ILE A 153 7.51 0.09 0.63
N VAL A 154 8.84 0.16 0.80
CA VAL A 154 9.51 1.24 1.55
C VAL A 154 9.13 2.65 1.07
N PRO A 155 9.12 2.97 -0.24
CA PRO A 155 8.74 4.30 -0.71
C PRO A 155 7.34 4.73 -0.28
N ALA A 156 6.39 3.79 -0.20
CA ALA A 156 4.99 4.08 0.14
C ALA A 156 4.78 4.53 1.59
N PHE A 157 5.69 4.24 2.52
CA PHE A 157 5.65 4.82 3.88
C PHE A 157 6.73 5.88 4.11
N LEU A 158 7.90 5.72 3.48
CA LEU A 158 9.03 6.61 3.72
C LEU A 158 8.81 7.99 3.11
N LEU A 159 8.30 8.08 1.87
CA LEU A 159 8.03 9.38 1.26
C LEU A 159 6.95 10.15 2.04
N PRO A 160 5.81 9.54 2.43
CA PRO A 160 4.86 10.24 3.31
C PRO A 160 5.47 10.68 4.64
N ALA A 161 6.28 9.83 5.29
CA ALA A 161 6.94 10.17 6.55
C ALA A 161 7.88 11.38 6.42
N LEU A 162 8.69 11.41 5.36
CA LEU A 162 9.58 12.55 5.06
C LEU A 162 8.80 13.81 4.69
N GLY A 163 7.56 13.68 4.22
CA GLY A 163 6.71 14.82 3.92
C GLY A 163 6.06 15.48 5.13
N ILE A 164 5.98 14.80 6.28
CA ILE A 164 5.33 15.30 7.49
C ILE A 164 5.93 16.65 7.96
N PRO A 165 7.27 16.81 8.09
CA PRO A 165 7.86 18.09 8.51
C PRO A 165 7.60 19.22 7.51
N LEU A 166 7.56 18.90 6.21
CA LEU A 166 7.32 19.88 5.15
C LEU A 166 5.87 20.36 5.15
N ALA A 167 4.90 19.42 5.21
CA ALA A 167 3.47 19.75 5.27
C ALA A 167 3.13 20.66 6.44
N ARG A 168 3.84 20.51 7.57
CA ARG A 168 3.63 21.30 8.78
C ARG A 168 3.75 22.81 8.54
N GLY A 169 4.70 23.22 7.70
CA GLY A 169 5.02 24.63 7.44
C GLY A 169 4.29 25.23 6.23
N MET A 170 3.40 24.48 5.57
CA MET A 170 2.73 24.96 4.36
C MET A 170 1.55 25.88 4.68
N GLU A 171 1.56 27.09 4.15
CA GLU A 171 0.48 28.06 4.34
C GLU A 171 -0.76 27.75 3.49
N SER A 172 -0.58 27.13 2.32
CA SER A 172 -1.68 26.77 1.41
C SER A 172 -1.36 25.50 0.60
N GLY A 173 -2.41 24.79 0.18
CA GLY A 173 -2.32 23.63 -0.70
C GLY A 173 -1.65 22.40 -0.09
N ALA A 174 -1.56 22.33 1.25
CA ALA A 174 -0.84 21.27 1.95
C ALA A 174 -1.49 19.90 1.72
N MET A 175 -2.82 19.83 1.74
CA MET A 175 -3.53 18.56 1.54
C MET A 175 -3.39 18.03 0.10
N VAL A 176 -3.45 18.92 -0.88
CA VAL A 176 -3.24 18.57 -2.30
C VAL A 176 -1.82 18.06 -2.51
N TRP A 177 -0.83 18.77 -1.98
CA TRP A 177 0.57 18.35 -2.04
C TRP A 177 0.80 16.99 -1.36
N ALA A 178 0.20 16.77 -0.18
CA ALA A 178 0.28 15.49 0.52
C ALA A 178 -0.35 14.35 -0.31
N GLY A 179 -1.46 14.62 -1.00
CA GLY A 179 -2.08 13.72 -1.96
C GLY A 179 -1.12 13.31 -3.09
N PHE A 180 -0.44 14.28 -3.71
CA PHE A 180 0.56 14.01 -4.75
C PHE A 180 1.77 13.25 -4.21
N LEU A 181 2.23 13.55 -2.99
CA LEU A 181 3.36 12.85 -2.37
C LEU A 181 3.04 11.38 -2.12
N VAL A 182 1.84 11.07 -1.62
CA VAL A 182 1.36 9.68 -1.47
C VAL A 182 1.23 9.00 -2.83
N ALA A 183 0.68 9.70 -3.82
CA ALA A 183 0.57 9.18 -5.19
C ALA A 183 1.94 8.84 -5.78
N LEU A 184 2.96 9.69 -5.56
CA LEU A 184 4.33 9.44 -5.95
C LEU A 184 4.90 8.21 -5.23
N GLY A 185 4.75 8.12 -3.91
CA GLY A 185 5.19 6.96 -3.12
C GLY A 185 4.59 5.66 -3.61
N PHE A 186 3.29 5.64 -3.88
CA PHE A 186 2.62 4.44 -4.41
C PHE A 186 3.10 4.12 -5.82
N SER A 187 3.27 5.12 -6.69
CA SER A 187 3.77 4.91 -8.06
C SER A 187 5.18 4.33 -8.07
N VAL A 188 6.09 4.85 -7.25
CA VAL A 188 7.46 4.31 -7.11
C VAL A 188 7.42 2.89 -6.57
N THR A 189 6.60 2.62 -5.56
CA THR A 189 6.40 1.26 -5.03
C THR A 189 5.88 0.31 -6.10
N ILE A 190 4.89 0.71 -6.89
CA ILE A 190 4.36 -0.11 -8.01
C ILE A 190 5.47 -0.43 -9.02
N LEU A 191 6.21 0.58 -9.47
CA LEU A 191 7.30 0.39 -10.43
C LEU A 191 8.38 -0.53 -9.89
N TRP A 192 8.73 -0.38 -8.61
CA TRP A 192 9.73 -1.25 -7.98
C TRP A 192 9.24 -2.69 -7.86
N TYR A 193 7.99 -2.91 -7.46
CA TYR A 193 7.40 -4.26 -7.48
C TYR A 193 7.42 -4.89 -8.88
N LEU A 194 7.06 -4.14 -9.93
CA LEU A 194 7.10 -4.64 -11.29
C LEU A 194 8.53 -4.96 -11.75
N TYR A 195 9.50 -4.08 -11.45
CA TYR A 195 10.91 -4.33 -11.72
C TYR A 195 11.41 -5.61 -11.02
N SER A 196 11.10 -5.78 -9.74
CA SER A 196 11.43 -6.99 -8.98
C SER A 196 10.74 -8.23 -9.55
N ALA A 197 9.51 -8.10 -10.08
CA ALA A 197 8.80 -9.19 -10.72
C ALA A 197 9.51 -9.66 -11.99
N PHE A 198 9.92 -8.74 -12.87
CA PHE A 198 10.65 -9.09 -14.10
C PHE A 198 11.99 -9.75 -13.78
N ARG A 199 12.74 -9.20 -12.81
CA ARG A 199 14.01 -9.79 -12.38
C ARG A 199 13.85 -11.19 -11.80
N ALA A 200 12.71 -11.50 -11.17
CA ALA A 200 12.44 -12.84 -10.64
C ALA A 200 12.14 -13.87 -11.74
N ILE A 201 11.62 -13.45 -12.90
CA ILE A 201 11.35 -14.33 -14.06
C ILE A 201 12.64 -14.68 -14.81
N GLU A 202 13.64 -13.79 -14.77
CA GLU A 202 14.94 -13.98 -15.43
C GLU A 202 15.90 -14.89 -14.65
N ARG A 203 15.56 -15.25 -13.41
CA ARG A 203 16.23 -16.30 -12.66
C ARG A 203 15.80 -17.67 -13.16
#